data_AF-A0A378BG33-F1
#
_entry.id   AF-A0A378BG33-F1
#
_cell.length_a   1.000
_cell.length_b   1.000
_cell.length_c   1.000
_cell.angle_alpha   90.00
_cell.angle_beta   90.00
_cell.angle_gamma   90.00
#
_symmetry.space_group_name_H-M   'P 1'
#
loop_
_entity.id
_entity.type
_entity.pdbx_description
1 polymer ?
#
loop_
_entity_poly.entity_id
_entity_poly.type
_entity_poly.pdbx_seq_one_letter_code
_entity_poly.pdbx_strand_id
1 'polypeptide(L)'
;MTLHGDTRIDNYYWLRDDERARPDVLEYLHAENAYGKQVMDSQLSLQERLLKEIIDRIPQREVSAPYSKNGFRYRQVYEPGCEYAIYQRQSVLKEEWDEWEILLDANQRAAKSEFYTLGGLGICAQQPANGGGGRLPFPPPVRPALLRPQQRRVVPGNPRKCHLRLCLEQRFTLCLVCA
;
A
#
# COMPACT_ATOMS: atom_id res chain seq x y z
N MET A 1 -32.80 12.45 -12.90
CA MET A 1 -32.12 13.61 -12.30
C MET A 1 -32.55 14.85 -13.06
N THR A 2 -33.05 15.89 -12.36
CA THR A 2 -33.45 17.16 -12.98
C THR A 2 -32.61 18.29 -12.44
N LEU A 3 -31.93 19.02 -13.32
CA LEU A 3 -31.09 20.16 -12.94
C LEU A 3 -31.25 21.27 -14.00
N HIS A 4 -31.39 22.52 -13.56
CA HIS A 4 -31.56 23.69 -14.44
C HIS A 4 -32.68 23.55 -15.49
N GLY A 5 -33.76 22.84 -15.16
CA GLY A 5 -34.90 22.62 -16.06
C GLY A 5 -34.72 21.49 -17.08
N ASP A 6 -33.57 20.81 -17.10
CA ASP A 6 -33.33 19.61 -17.93
C ASP A 6 -33.49 18.35 -17.08
N THR A 7 -34.31 17.40 -17.53
CA THR A 7 -34.55 16.11 -16.85
C THR A 7 -33.88 14.99 -17.64
N ARG A 8 -32.89 14.36 -17.01
CA ARG A 8 -32.17 13.20 -17.56
C ARG A 8 -32.57 11.93 -16.82
N ILE A 9 -32.86 10.88 -17.58
CA ILE A 9 -33.14 9.55 -17.05
C ILE A 9 -31.85 8.74 -17.15
N ASP A 10 -31.33 8.31 -16.00
CA ASP A 10 -30.20 7.39 -15.91
C ASP A 10 -30.73 6.01 -15.54
N ASN A 11 -30.72 5.10 -16.52
CA ASN A 11 -31.22 3.74 -16.37
C ASN A 11 -30.32 2.88 -15.46
N TYR A 12 -29.11 3.33 -15.17
CA TYR A 12 -28.10 2.57 -14.41
C TYR A 12 -27.80 3.18 -13.04
N TYR A 13 -28.55 4.21 -12.62
CA TYR A 13 -28.37 4.82 -11.30
C TYR A 13 -28.47 3.80 -10.15
N TRP A 14 -29.21 2.71 -10.34
CA TRP A 14 -29.37 1.63 -9.37
C TRP A 14 -28.08 0.86 -9.05
N LEU A 15 -27.06 0.90 -9.92
CA LEU A 15 -25.75 0.29 -9.66
C LEU A 15 -24.95 1.01 -8.59
N ARG A 16 -25.28 2.28 -8.32
CA ARG A 16 -24.65 3.00 -7.22
C ARG A 16 -25.13 2.42 -5.88
N ASP A 17 -24.19 1.94 -5.10
CA ASP A 17 -24.42 1.44 -3.76
C ASP A 17 -23.33 1.95 -2.80
N ASP A 18 -23.67 2.95 -1.99
CA ASP A 18 -22.72 3.58 -1.07
C ASP A 18 -22.34 2.61 0.09
N GLU A 19 -23.16 1.59 0.39
CA GLU A 19 -22.86 0.56 1.40
C GLU A 19 -22.07 -0.63 0.84
N ARG A 20 -22.01 -0.76 -0.50
CA ARG A 20 -21.32 -1.83 -1.24
C ARG A 20 -21.70 -3.25 -0.79
N ALA A 21 -22.99 -3.45 -0.49
CA ALA A 21 -23.51 -4.69 0.07
C ALA A 21 -24.80 -5.17 -0.62
N ARG A 22 -25.38 -4.38 -1.53
CA ARG A 22 -26.64 -4.72 -2.21
C ARG A 22 -26.45 -5.97 -3.09
N PRO A 23 -27.24 -7.03 -2.87
CA PRO A 23 -27.06 -8.31 -3.56
C PRO A 23 -27.23 -8.18 -5.07
N ASP A 24 -28.23 -7.44 -5.54
CA ASP A 24 -28.50 -7.26 -6.98
C ASP A 24 -27.34 -6.59 -7.72
N VAL A 25 -26.65 -5.65 -7.06
CA VAL A 25 -25.48 -4.96 -7.63
C VAL A 25 -24.29 -5.92 -7.67
N LEU A 26 -24.04 -6.64 -6.58
CA LEU A 26 -22.95 -7.62 -6.51
C LEU A 26 -23.14 -8.77 -7.51
N GLU A 27 -24.36 -9.27 -7.67
CA GLU A 27 -24.69 -10.30 -8.66
C GLU A 27 -24.37 -9.82 -10.08
N TYR A 28 -24.79 -8.61 -10.43
CA TYR A 28 -24.46 -8.00 -11.71
C TYR A 28 -22.94 -7.86 -11.92
N LEU A 29 -22.21 -7.37 -10.91
CA LEU A 29 -20.75 -7.25 -10.98
C LEU A 29 -20.05 -8.62 -11.08
N HIS A 30 -20.59 -9.66 -10.45
CA HIS A 30 -20.07 -11.02 -10.58
C HIS A 30 -20.33 -11.59 -11.98
N ALA A 31 -21.49 -11.32 -12.58
CA ALA A 31 -21.81 -11.72 -13.95
C ALA A 31 -20.89 -11.02 -14.96
N GLU A 32 -20.67 -9.71 -14.82
CA GLU A 32 -19.74 -8.95 -15.66
C GLU A 32 -18.29 -9.45 -15.51
N ASN A 33 -17.87 -9.79 -14.28
CA ASN A 33 -16.57 -10.41 -14.05
C ASN A 33 -16.40 -11.77 -14.73
N ALA A 34 -17.45 -12.60 -14.72
CA ALA A 34 -17.43 -13.90 -15.38
C ALA A 34 -17.34 -13.73 -16.91
N TYR A 35 -18.12 -12.80 -17.47
CA TYR A 35 -18.04 -12.46 -18.89
C TYR A 35 -16.66 -11.93 -19.28
N GLY A 36 -16.10 -11.01 -18.48
CA GLY A 36 -14.76 -10.48 -18.70
C GLY A 36 -13.68 -11.57 -18.72
N LYS A 37 -13.76 -12.54 -17.80
CA LYS A 37 -12.86 -13.71 -17.81
C LYS A 37 -13.03 -14.53 -19.09
N GLN A 38 -14.26 -14.89 -19.43
CA GLN A 38 -14.54 -15.69 -20.62
C GLN A 38 -14.00 -15.04 -21.92
N VAL A 39 -14.13 -13.72 -22.07
CA VAL A 39 -13.60 -12.99 -23.22
C VAL A 39 -12.06 -13.00 -23.22
N MET A 40 -11.45 -12.88 -22.04
CA MET A 40 -9.99 -12.82 -21.87
C MET A 40 -9.30 -14.19 -21.85
N ASP A 41 -10.02 -15.30 -21.73
CA ASP A 41 -9.46 -16.66 -21.61
C ASP A 41 -8.49 -17.01 -22.75
N SER A 42 -8.77 -16.55 -23.97
CA SER A 42 -7.91 -16.78 -25.13
C SER A 42 -6.52 -16.14 -25.02
N GLN A 43 -6.35 -15.15 -24.14
CA GLN A 43 -5.14 -14.34 -23.99
C GLN A 43 -4.31 -14.71 -22.76
N LEU A 44 -4.66 -15.76 -22.02
CA LEU A 44 -3.99 -16.14 -20.78
C LEU A 44 -2.47 -16.35 -20.97
N SER A 45 -2.06 -16.99 -22.07
CA SER A 45 -0.64 -17.21 -22.38
C SER A 45 0.13 -15.90 -22.59
N LEU A 46 -0.52 -14.90 -23.22
CA LEU A 46 0.06 -13.57 -23.41
C LEU A 46 0.17 -12.84 -22.07
N GLN A 47 -0.85 -12.93 -21.22
CA GLN A 47 -0.86 -12.31 -19.89
C GLN A 47 0.27 -12.88 -19.00
N GLU A 48 0.44 -14.20 -18.98
CA GLU A 48 1.51 -14.86 -18.22
C GLU A 48 2.90 -14.44 -18.70
N ARG A 49 3.08 -14.35 -20.03
CA ARG A 49 4.35 -13.87 -20.61
C ARG A 49 4.64 -12.43 -20.22
N LEU A 50 3.67 -11.53 -20.36
CA LEU A 50 3.85 -10.11 -20.03
C LEU A 50 4.08 -9.92 -18.52
N LEU A 51 3.35 -10.65 -17.68
CA LEU A 51 3.56 -10.63 -16.24
C LEU A 51 5.00 -11.02 -15.88
N LYS A 52 5.50 -12.09 -16.49
CA LYS A 52 6.89 -12.52 -16.30
C LYS A 52 7.88 -11.46 -16.76
N GLU A 53 7.70 -10.90 -17.96
CA GLU A 53 8.57 -9.85 -18.48
C GLU A 53 8.61 -8.60 -17.59
N ILE A 54 7.47 -8.21 -17.00
CA ILE A 54 7.40 -7.07 -16.06
C ILE A 54 8.19 -7.39 -14.79
N ILE A 55 7.98 -8.59 -14.22
CA ILE A 55 8.68 -9.02 -12.99
C ILE A 55 10.19 -9.11 -13.23
N ASP A 56 10.61 -9.70 -14.35
CA ASP A 56 12.02 -9.92 -14.67
C ASP A 56 12.80 -8.60 -14.86
N ARG A 57 12.10 -7.50 -15.19
CA ARG A 57 12.70 -6.16 -15.30
C ARG A 57 12.89 -5.45 -13.97
N ILE A 58 12.23 -5.91 -12.90
CA ILE A 58 12.31 -5.30 -11.58
C ILE A 58 13.50 -5.94 -10.84
N PRO A 59 14.46 -5.15 -10.35
CA PRO A 59 15.60 -5.68 -9.60
C PRO A 59 15.11 -6.34 -8.30
N GLN A 60 15.64 -7.53 -8.00
CA GLN A 60 15.28 -8.26 -6.77
C GLN A 60 15.64 -7.49 -5.49
N ARG A 61 16.65 -6.63 -5.58
CA ARG A 61 17.06 -5.73 -4.51
C ARG A 61 17.09 -4.31 -5.05
N GLU A 62 16.33 -3.42 -4.43
CA GLU A 62 16.26 -2.01 -4.81
C GLU A 62 16.71 -1.15 -3.64
N VAL A 63 17.62 -0.23 -3.91
CA VAL A 63 18.10 0.75 -2.92
C VAL A 63 17.86 2.13 -3.51
N SER A 64 17.13 2.98 -2.78
CA SER A 64 16.91 4.35 -3.21
C SER A 64 18.20 5.16 -3.15
N ALA A 65 18.32 6.16 -4.04
CA ALA A 65 19.36 7.17 -3.91
C ALA A 65 19.33 7.82 -2.51
N PRO A 66 20.46 7.90 -1.79
CA PRO A 66 20.48 8.47 -0.45
C PRO A 66 20.32 10.00 -0.52
N TYR A 67 19.55 10.55 0.43
CA TYR A 67 19.41 12.00 0.58
C TYR A 67 19.78 12.44 1.99
N SER A 68 20.33 13.66 2.12
CA SER A 68 20.75 14.21 3.41
C SER A 68 19.73 15.19 3.97
N LYS A 69 19.42 15.09 5.26
CA LYS A 69 18.57 16.02 6.00
C LYS A 69 18.97 16.06 7.47
N ASN A 70 19.10 17.26 8.05
CA ASN A 70 19.41 17.45 9.48
C ASN A 70 20.63 16.67 10.00
N GLY A 71 21.70 16.56 9.20
CA GLY A 71 22.93 15.86 9.59
C GLY A 71 22.90 14.33 9.42
N PHE A 72 21.83 13.77 8.86
CA PHE A 72 21.71 12.35 8.56
C PHE A 72 21.43 12.10 7.07
N ARG A 73 21.96 11.01 6.53
CA ARG A 73 21.57 10.42 5.25
C ARG A 73 20.45 9.43 5.47
N TYR A 74 19.51 9.38 4.55
CA TYR A 74 18.36 8.48 4.57
C TYR A 74 18.27 7.71 3.27
N ARG A 75 17.84 6.46 3.37
CA ARG A 75 17.48 5.63 2.21
C ARG A 75 16.42 4.62 2.59
N GLN A 76 15.78 4.06 1.58
CA GLN A 76 14.92 2.89 1.68
C GLN A 76 15.52 1.74 0.89
N VAL A 77 15.39 0.54 1.44
CA VAL A 77 15.89 -0.70 0.84
C VAL A 77 14.75 -1.69 0.74
N TYR A 78 14.57 -2.26 -0.45
CA TYR A 78 13.74 -3.44 -0.69
C TYR A 78 14.67 -4.63 -0.80
N GLU A 79 14.60 -5.54 0.18
CA GLU A 79 15.35 -6.79 0.16
C GLU A 79 14.58 -7.87 -0.62
N PRO A 80 15.27 -8.83 -1.25
CA PRO A 80 14.63 -9.89 -2.01
C PRO A 80 13.61 -10.67 -1.17
N GLY A 81 12.39 -10.82 -1.70
CA GLY A 81 11.30 -11.51 -1.03
C GLY A 81 10.57 -10.69 0.06
N CYS A 82 10.98 -9.46 0.31
CA CYS A 82 10.24 -8.52 1.15
C CYS A 82 9.28 -7.67 0.31
N GLU A 83 8.04 -7.51 0.75
CA GLU A 83 7.04 -6.70 0.04
C GLU A 83 7.14 -5.21 0.38
N TYR A 84 7.74 -4.88 1.52
CA TYR A 84 7.80 -3.51 2.03
C TYR A 84 9.23 -3.01 2.25
N ALA A 85 9.38 -1.69 2.18
CA ALA A 85 10.66 -1.00 2.37
C ALA A 85 11.17 -1.08 3.82
N ILE A 86 12.48 -1.22 3.95
CA ILE A 86 13.23 -1.00 5.19
C ILE A 86 13.81 0.40 5.14
N TYR A 87 13.40 1.26 6.06
CA TYR A 87 13.90 2.63 6.16
C TYR A 87 15.17 2.65 7.01
N GLN A 88 16.24 3.21 6.45
CA GLN A 88 17.55 3.28 7.08
C GLN A 88 18.05 4.72 7.17
N ARG A 89 18.88 4.99 8.17
CA ARG A 89 19.62 6.25 8.29
C ARG A 89 21.10 6.02 8.57
N GLN A 90 21.90 7.04 8.30
CA GLN A 90 23.32 7.08 8.63
C GLN A 90 23.71 8.53 8.97
N SER A 91 24.69 8.75 9.84
CA SER A 91 25.24 10.10 10.06
C SER A 91 25.98 10.57 8.81
N VAL A 92 25.84 11.86 8.44
CA VAL A 92 26.58 12.44 7.29
C VAL A 92 28.10 12.47 7.53
N LEU A 93 28.54 12.41 8.80
CA LEU A 93 29.96 12.34 9.16
C LEU A 93 30.61 10.98 8.87
N LYS A 94 29.79 9.94 8.72
CA LYS A 94 30.26 8.61 8.32
C LYS A 94 30.41 8.53 6.81
N GLU A 95 31.24 7.62 6.35
CA GLU A 95 31.35 7.34 4.93
C GLU A 95 30.15 6.50 4.46
N GLU A 96 29.79 6.58 3.18
CA GLU A 96 28.57 5.94 2.67
C GLU A 96 28.58 4.41 2.81
N TRP A 97 29.77 3.81 2.73
CA TRP A 97 30.01 2.38 2.88
C TRP A 97 29.98 1.89 4.34
N ASP A 98 29.95 2.81 5.31
CA ASP A 98 29.80 2.43 6.73
C ASP A 98 28.41 1.85 7.00
N GLU A 99 28.24 1.26 8.18
CA GLU A 99 26.97 0.66 8.59
C GLU A 99 25.81 1.67 8.65
N TRP A 100 24.65 1.21 8.19
CA TRP A 100 23.38 1.95 8.21
C TRP A 100 22.50 1.46 9.36
N GLU A 101 21.89 2.40 10.07
CA GLU A 101 20.96 2.13 11.17
C GLU A 101 19.54 1.94 10.63
N ILE A 102 18.84 0.88 11.05
CA ILE A 102 17.44 0.66 10.69
C ILE A 102 16.55 1.55 11.54
N LEU A 103 15.80 2.44 10.88
CA LEU A 103 14.80 3.28 11.53
C LEU A 103 13.46 2.57 11.68
N LEU A 104 13.03 1.90 10.61
CA LEU A 104 11.72 1.28 10.54
C LEU A 104 11.76 0.14 9.54
N ASP A 105 11.43 -1.06 10.02
CA ASP A 105 11.13 -2.19 9.17
C ASP A 105 9.62 -2.27 8.94
N ALA A 106 9.19 -1.96 7.72
CA ALA A 106 7.78 -2.04 7.37
C ALA A 106 7.27 -3.48 7.29
N ASN A 107 8.11 -4.46 7.00
CA ASN A 107 7.72 -5.88 6.92
C ASN A 107 7.35 -6.40 8.31
N GLN A 108 8.14 -6.05 9.33
CA GLN A 108 7.81 -6.38 10.72
C GLN A 108 6.50 -5.76 11.18
N ARG A 109 6.19 -4.54 10.74
CA ARG A 109 4.91 -3.88 11.04
C ARG A 109 3.73 -4.51 10.31
N ALA A 110 3.94 -4.93 9.06
CA ALA A 110 2.91 -5.55 8.23
C ALA A 110 2.60 -7.01 8.61
N ALA A 111 3.51 -7.71 9.31
CA ALA A 111 3.43 -9.15 9.56
C ALA A 111 2.11 -9.67 10.20
N LYS A 112 1.34 -8.81 10.89
CA LYS A 112 0.07 -9.17 11.54
C LYS A 112 -1.15 -8.46 10.94
N SER A 113 -1.01 -7.84 9.78
CA SER A 113 -2.05 -7.02 9.16
C SER A 113 -2.35 -7.54 7.75
N GLU A 114 -3.63 -7.59 7.40
CA GLU A 114 -4.06 -7.96 6.03
C GLU A 114 -3.70 -6.88 5.01
N PHE A 115 -3.57 -5.64 5.48
CA PHE A 115 -3.17 -4.49 4.68
C PHE A 115 -2.24 -3.59 5.49
N TYR A 116 -1.18 -3.10 4.86
CA TYR A 116 -0.26 -2.14 5.45
C TYR A 116 0.11 -1.07 4.42
N THR A 117 0.11 0.19 4.84
CA THR A 117 0.61 1.30 4.04
C THR A 117 1.25 2.34 4.96
N LEU A 118 2.45 2.78 4.61
CA LEU A 118 3.11 3.87 5.31
C LEU A 118 2.81 5.19 4.58
N GLY A 119 1.88 5.98 5.12
CA GLY A 119 1.48 7.25 4.51
C GLY A 119 2.50 8.38 4.64
N GLY A 120 3.36 8.35 5.66
CA GLY A 120 4.40 9.35 5.86
C GLY A 120 5.32 9.01 7.01
N LEU A 121 6.58 9.44 6.90
CA LEU A 121 7.60 9.29 7.93
C LEU A 121 8.18 10.67 8.24
N GLY A 122 7.95 11.14 9.47
CA GLY A 122 8.50 12.40 9.98
C GLY A 122 9.53 12.13 11.07
N ILE A 123 10.72 12.70 10.93
CA ILE A 123 11.77 12.62 11.95
C ILE A 123 11.97 14.02 12.51
N CYS A 124 11.87 14.14 13.83
CA CYS A 124 12.10 15.40 14.51
C CYS A 124 13.54 15.88 14.28
N ALA A 125 13.74 17.18 14.12
CA ALA A 125 15.07 17.76 14.10
C ALA A 125 15.74 17.47 15.45
N GLN A 126 16.82 16.70 15.43
CA GLN A 126 17.69 16.61 16.60
C GLN A 126 18.42 17.96 16.69
N GLN A 127 18.15 18.74 17.73
CA GLN A 127 18.96 19.91 18.06
C GLN A 127 20.41 19.42 18.21
N PRO A 128 21.42 20.01 17.53
CA PRO A 128 22.80 19.73 17.91
C PRO A 128 22.93 20.02 19.41
N ALA A 129 23.65 19.15 20.14
CA ALA A 129 23.72 19.15 21.61
C ALA A 129 24.30 20.43 22.26
N ASN A 130 24.46 21.53 21.52
CA ASN A 130 24.92 22.82 22.03
C ASN A 130 24.02 23.94 21.49
N GLY A 131 23.25 24.56 22.39
CA GLY A 131 22.52 25.81 22.10
C GLY A 131 21.17 25.87 22.79
N GLY A 132 21.14 26.49 23.98
CA GLY A 132 19.92 26.73 24.74
C GLY A 132 18.92 27.59 23.97
N GLY A 133 17.68 27.10 23.86
CA GLY A 133 16.59 27.84 23.23
C GLY A 133 15.26 27.11 23.37
N GLY A 134 14.36 27.70 24.15
CA GLY A 134 12.91 27.46 24.34
C GLY A 134 12.27 26.17 23.80
N ARG A 135 11.76 25.33 24.72
CA ARG A 135 10.77 24.28 24.42
C ARG A 135 9.49 24.93 23.88
N LEU A 136 9.15 24.71 22.61
CA LEU A 136 7.77 24.88 22.16
C LEU A 136 6.94 23.70 22.72
N PRO A 137 5.72 23.95 23.24
CA PRO A 137 4.89 22.91 23.81
C PRO A 137 4.44 21.94 22.72
N PHE A 138 4.75 20.65 22.91
CA PHE A 138 4.22 19.58 22.08
C PHE A 138 2.69 19.57 22.16
N PRO A 139 1.98 19.36 21.03
CA PRO A 139 0.56 19.07 21.10
C PRO A 139 0.35 17.74 21.85
N PRO A 140 -0.75 17.60 22.63
CA PRO A 140 -1.00 16.39 23.39
C PRO A 140 -1.16 15.18 22.45
N PRO A 141 -0.82 13.96 22.94
CA PRO A 141 -0.94 12.76 22.13
C PRO A 141 -2.39 12.57 21.68
N VAL A 142 -2.57 12.38 20.37
CA VAL A 142 -3.87 12.01 19.79
C VAL A 142 -4.28 10.69 20.43
N ARG A 143 -5.41 10.69 21.16
CA ARG A 143 -5.97 9.47 21.76
C ARG A 143 -6.10 8.40 20.68
N PRO A 144 -5.73 7.13 20.95
CA PRO A 144 -6.01 6.06 20.00
C PRO A 144 -7.52 6.03 19.76
N ALA A 145 -7.92 6.26 18.51
CA ALA A 145 -9.31 6.08 18.11
C ALA A 145 -9.69 4.65 18.45
N LEU A 146 -10.70 4.49 19.31
CA LEU A 146 -11.29 3.20 19.63
C LEU A 146 -11.84 2.62 18.31
N LEU A 147 -11.07 1.75 17.68
CA LEU A 147 -11.53 0.93 16.56
C LEU A 147 -12.69 0.08 17.08
N ARG A 148 -13.90 0.34 16.58
CA ARG A 148 -15.06 -0.52 16.84
C ARG A 148 -14.75 -1.92 16.32
N PRO A 149 -15.09 -2.99 17.05
CA PRO A 149 -14.87 -4.35 16.59
C PRO A 149 -15.86 -4.65 15.46
N GLN A 150 -15.41 -4.60 14.21
CA GLN A 150 -16.14 -5.24 13.12
C GLN A 150 -15.81 -6.73 13.13
N GLN A 151 -16.86 -7.54 13.12
CA GLN A 151 -16.81 -8.99 13.30
C GLN A 151 -15.98 -9.66 12.19
N ARG A 152 -15.10 -10.56 12.62
CA ARG A 152 -14.20 -11.35 11.78
C ARG A 152 -15.00 -12.34 10.92
N ARG A 153 -14.69 -12.41 9.62
CA ARG A 153 -14.70 -13.69 8.90
C ARG A 153 -13.26 -14.12 8.67
N VAL A 154 -12.88 -15.21 9.32
CA VAL A 154 -11.56 -15.82 9.23
C VAL A 154 -11.45 -16.52 7.88
N VAL A 155 -10.49 -16.12 7.05
CA VAL A 155 -9.98 -16.97 5.95
C VAL A 155 -8.60 -17.47 6.36
N PRO A 156 -8.36 -18.78 6.48
CA PRO A 156 -7.09 -19.31 6.95
C PRO A 156 -6.00 -19.17 5.87
N GLY A 157 -5.08 -18.22 6.05
CA GLY A 157 -3.89 -18.05 5.22
C GLY A 157 -2.78 -19.03 5.61
N ASN A 158 -2.40 -19.89 4.65
CA ASN A 158 -1.34 -20.89 4.75
C ASN A 158 0.07 -20.22 4.79
N PRO A 159 0.94 -20.51 5.79
CA PRO A 159 2.19 -19.77 6.03
C PRO A 159 3.35 -20.09 5.07
N ARG A 160 3.11 -20.61 3.87
CA ARG A 160 4.19 -21.14 2.99
C ARG A 160 4.11 -20.79 1.51
N LYS A 161 3.43 -19.72 1.10
CA LYS A 161 3.47 -19.26 -0.30
C LYS A 161 3.84 -17.78 -0.39
N CYS A 162 5.11 -17.50 -0.13
CA CYS A 162 5.78 -16.31 -0.65
C CYS A 162 5.96 -16.49 -2.16
N HIS A 163 4.92 -16.16 -2.94
CA HIS A 163 5.08 -15.97 -4.37
C HIS A 163 4.50 -14.61 -4.74
N LEU A 164 5.34 -13.83 -5.41
CA LEU A 164 5.12 -12.53 -6.08
C LEU A 164 3.81 -12.39 -6.89
N ARG A 165 3.02 -13.46 -7.01
CA ARG A 165 1.72 -13.52 -7.70
C ARG A 165 0.66 -12.64 -7.05
N LEU A 166 0.68 -12.47 -5.73
CA LEU A 166 -0.31 -11.68 -4.99
C LEU A 166 -0.16 -10.16 -5.20
N CYS A 167 1.03 -9.65 -5.53
CA CYS A 167 1.27 -8.21 -5.61
C CYS A 167 0.65 -7.55 -6.87
N LEU A 168 0.53 -8.29 -7.98
CA LEU A 168 -0.16 -7.81 -9.19
C LEU A 168 -1.65 -8.19 -9.22
N GLU A 169 -2.05 -9.37 -8.71
CA GLU A 169 -3.47 -9.71 -8.63
C GLU A 169 -4.23 -8.85 -7.61
N GLN A 170 -3.62 -8.43 -6.49
CA GLN A 170 -4.30 -7.53 -5.54
C GLN A 170 -4.39 -6.08 -6.05
N ARG A 171 -3.47 -5.60 -6.90
CA ARG A 171 -3.61 -4.27 -7.51
C ARG A 171 -4.68 -4.21 -8.60
N PHE A 172 -4.91 -5.30 -9.33
CA PHE A 172 -5.99 -5.36 -10.33
C PHE A 172 -7.35 -5.70 -9.72
N THR A 173 -7.41 -6.52 -8.65
CA THR A 173 -8.69 -6.94 -8.07
C THR A 173 -9.26 -5.93 -7.06
N LEU A 174 -8.44 -5.08 -6.41
CA LEU A 174 -8.97 -4.03 -5.53
C LEU A 174 -9.65 -2.87 -6.27
N CYS A 175 -9.45 -2.72 -7.59
CA CYS A 175 -10.19 -1.73 -8.38
C CYS A 175 -11.63 -2.16 -8.67
N LEU A 176 -11.93 -3.46 -8.58
CA LEU A 176 -13.27 -4.00 -8.89
C LEU A 176 -14.14 -4.29 -7.66
N VAL A 177 -13.62 -4.11 -6.44
CA VAL A 177 -14.38 -4.33 -5.19
C VAL A 177 -14.49 -3.05 -4.34
N CYS A 178 -13.94 -1.92 -4.80
CA CYS A 178 -14.00 -0.64 -4.09
C CYS A 178 -14.31 0.58 -4.96
N ALA A 179 -14.90 0.38 -6.14
CA ALA A 179 -15.70 1.42 -6.79
C ALA A 179 -17.12 1.30 -6.21
#